data_AF-A0A9E5NE56-F1
#
_entry.id   AF-A0A9E5NE56-F1
#
_cell.length_a   1.000
_cell.length_b   1.000
_cell.length_c   1.000
_cell.angle_alpha   90.00
_cell.angle_beta   90.00
_cell.angle_gamma   90.00
#
_symmetry.space_group_name_H-M   'P 1'
#
loop_
_entity.id
_entity.type
_entity.pdbx_description
1 polymer ?
#
loop_
_entity_poly.entity_id
_entity_poly.type
_entity_poly.pdbx_seq_one_letter_code
_entity_poly.pdbx_strand_id
1 'polypeptide(L)' 'PSLAGKLYPEGIPIHPEAELQKLIRDHGVDEVIFSYSDVSYDYVGSRSSIVNAAG' A
#
# COMPACT_ATOMS: atom_id res chain seq x y z
N PRO A 1 -15.34 15.40 5.78
CA PRO A 1 -14.18 14.69 6.37
C PRO A 1 -13.42 13.97 5.26
N SER A 2 -12.23 14.47 4.92
CA SER A 2 -11.25 13.70 4.14
C SER A 2 -10.99 12.37 4.87
N LEU A 3 -10.65 11.31 4.13
CA LEU A 3 -10.39 9.98 4.70
C LEU A 3 -9.25 10.00 5.75
N ALA A 4 -8.43 11.04 5.75
CA ALA A 4 -7.37 11.28 6.71
C ALA A 4 -7.76 12.33 7.77
N GLY A 5 -7.34 12.11 9.02
CA GLY A 5 -7.64 13.00 10.15
C GLY A 5 -6.90 14.35 10.10
N LYS A 6 -7.14 15.19 11.11
CA LYS A 6 -6.61 16.57 11.23
C LYS A 6 -5.10 16.75 11.10
N LEU A 7 -4.32 15.69 11.22
CA LEU A 7 -2.85 15.72 11.07
C LEU A 7 -2.40 15.71 9.60
N TYR A 8 -3.33 15.47 8.67
CA TYR A 8 -3.08 15.42 7.23
C TYR A 8 -3.89 16.53 6.54
N PRO A 9 -3.45 17.80 6.61
CA PRO A 9 -4.18 18.92 6.03
C PRO A 9 -4.37 18.77 4.51
N GLU A 10 -3.39 18.18 3.83
CA GLU A 10 -3.43 17.87 2.39
C GLU A 10 -4.04 16.49 2.09
N GLY A 11 -4.46 15.75 3.12
CA GLY A 11 -4.90 14.35 2.99
C GLY A 11 -3.74 13.36 2.78
N ILE A 12 -4.11 12.13 2.41
CA ILE A 12 -3.17 11.07 2.02
C ILE A 12 -3.54 10.67 0.59
N PRO A 13 -2.59 10.66 -0.37
CA PRO A 13 -2.87 10.28 -1.74
C PRO A 13 -3.28 8.80 -1.81
N ILE A 14 -4.31 8.51 -2.61
CA ILE A 14 -4.83 7.16 -2.81
C ILE A 14 -4.50 6.74 -4.23
N HIS A 15 -3.72 5.66 -4.35
CA HIS A 15 -3.33 5.08 -5.63
C HIS A 15 -4.02 3.73 -5.84
N PRO A 16 -4.26 3.33 -7.10
CA PRO A 16 -4.68 1.96 -7.41
C PRO A 16 -3.65 0.94 -6.93
N GLU A 17 -4.10 -0.20 -6.40
CA GLU A 17 -3.19 -1.29 -5.95
C GLU A 17 -2.26 -1.78 -7.08
N ALA A 18 -2.71 -1.71 -8.34
CA ALA A 18 -1.90 -2.07 -9.50
C ALA A 18 -0.59 -1.25 -9.63
N GLU A 19 -0.52 -0.07 -9.02
CA GLU A 19 0.68 0.78 -9.02
C GLU A 19 1.68 0.44 -7.89
N LEU A 20 1.34 -0.50 -6.98
CA LEU A 20 2.13 -0.83 -5.79
C LEU A 20 3.62 -1.02 -6.09
N GLN A 21 3.96 -1.86 -7.07
CA GLN A 21 5.36 -2.13 -7.41
C GLN A 21 6.10 -0.89 -7.92
N LYS A 22 5.42 -0.02 -8.67
CA LYS A 22 5.99 1.23 -9.17
C LYS A 22 6.25 2.18 -8.01
N LEU A 23 5.28 2.33 -7.11
CA LEU A 23 5.39 3.20 -5.94
C LEU A 23 6.52 2.76 -5.00
N ILE A 24 6.70 1.45 -4.78
CA ILE A 24 7.81 0.92 -3.95
C ILE A 24 9.16 1.38 -4.51
N ARG A 25 9.36 1.22 -5.83
CA ARG A 25 10.62 1.61 -6.48
C ARG A 25 10.83 3.12 -6.54
N ASP A 26 9.79 3.87 -6.88
CA ASP A 26 9.87 5.32 -7.07
C ASP A 26 10.15 6.05 -5.74
N HIS A 27 9.63 5.50 -4.63
CA HIS A 27 9.76 6.11 -3.30
C HIS A 27 10.78 5.43 -2.39
N GLY A 28 11.38 4.30 -2.80
CA GLY A 28 12.34 3.55 -1.97
C GLY A 28 11.72 3.07 -0.66
N VAL A 29 10.58 2.40 -0.74
CA VAL A 29 9.78 2.01 0.43
C VAL A 29 10.43 0.86 1.20
N ASP A 30 10.60 1.02 2.53
CA ASP A 30 11.16 -0.02 3.41
C ASP A 30 10.10 -0.97 3.99
N GLU A 31 8.87 -0.50 4.21
CA GLU A 31 7.80 -1.27 4.85
C GLU A 31 6.46 -1.12 4.12
N VAL A 32 5.74 -2.23 3.97
CA VAL A 32 4.37 -2.26 3.43
C VAL A 32 3.43 -2.93 4.42
N ILE A 33 2.35 -2.24 4.77
CA ILE A 33 1.34 -2.72 5.72
C ILE A 33 0.03 -2.99 4.97
N PHE A 34 -0.43 -4.24 5.00
CA PHE A 34 -1.73 -4.63 4.43
C PHE A 34 -2.83 -4.55 5.50
N SER A 35 -3.89 -3.80 5.22
CA SER A 35 -5.04 -3.63 6.12
C SER A 35 -6.36 -3.94 5.39
N TYR A 36 -6.53 -5.21 5.03
CA TYR A 36 -7.75 -5.71 4.39
C TYR A 36 -8.61 -6.46 5.41
N SER A 37 -9.94 -6.30 5.33
CA SER A 37 -10.90 -6.99 6.20
C SER A 37 -11.66 -8.11 5.50
N ASP A 38 -11.59 -8.18 4.17
CA ASP A 38 -12.49 -8.95 3.31
C ASP A 38 -11.78 -9.82 2.25
N VAL A 39 -10.44 -9.87 2.28
CA VAL A 39 -9.64 -10.68 1.35
C VAL A 39 -9.07 -11.93 2.02
N SER A 40 -8.78 -12.95 1.22
CA SER A 40 -8.17 -14.19 1.72
C SER A 40 -6.71 -14.01 2.10
N TYR A 41 -6.21 -14.89 2.96
CA TYR A 41 -4.79 -14.96 3.30
C TYR A 41 -3.92 -15.18 2.05
N ASP A 42 -4.35 -16.00 1.10
CA ASP A 42 -3.62 -16.26 -0.15
C ASP A 42 -3.46 -14.99 -1.00
N TYR A 43 -4.49 -14.14 -1.04
CA TYR A 43 -4.40 -12.85 -1.71
C TYR A 43 -3.30 -12.00 -1.08
N VAL A 44 -3.31 -11.84 0.24
CA VAL A 44 -2.28 -11.09 0.97
C VAL A 44 -0.89 -11.70 0.77
N GLY A 45 -0.76 -13.02 0.83
CA GLY A 45 0.50 -13.74 0.61
C GLY A 45 1.08 -13.48 -0.78
N SER A 46 0.23 -13.48 -1.82
CA SER A 46 0.66 -13.14 -3.18
C SER A 46 1.20 -11.70 -3.28
N ARG A 47 0.57 -10.74 -2.57
CA ARG A 47 1.00 -9.34 -2.55
C ARG A 47 2.29 -9.16 -1.75
N SER A 48 2.43 -9.86 -0.62
CA SER A 48 3.68 -9.83 0.16
C SER A 48 4.86 -10.32 -0.67
N SER A 49 4.68 -11.38 -1.47
CA SER A 49 5.73 -11.87 -2.38
C SER A 49 6.11 -10.84 -3.43
N ILE A 50 5.13 -10.11 -3.98
CA ILE A 50 5.33 -9.02 -4.93
C ILE A 50 6.12 -7.86 -4.29
N VAL A 51 5.76 -7.46 -3.07
CA VAL A 51 6.45 -6.41 -2.31
C VAL A 51 7.91 -6.77 -2.09
N ASN A 52 8.17 -7.96 -1.53
CA ASN A 52 9.53 -8.42 -1.23
C ASN A 52 10.43 -8.53 -2.48
N ALA A 53 9.83 -8.76 -3.66
CA ALA A 53 10.58 -8.80 -4.91
C ALA A 53 10.81 -7.41 -5.53
N ALA A 54 10.07 -6.38 -5.10
CA ALA A 54 10.10 -5.05 -5.70
C ALA A 54 11.16 -4.11 -5.09
N GLY A 55 11.69 -4.42 -3.91
CA GLY A 55 12.73 -3.63 -3.23
C GLY A 55 13.04 -4.17 -1.85
#